data_AF-A0A9E1YRS1-F1
#
_entry.id   AF-A0A9E1YRS1-F1
#
_cell.length_a   1.000
_cell.length_b   1.000
_cell.length_c   1.000
_cell.angle_alpha   90.00
_cell.angle_beta   90.00
_cell.angle_gamma   90.00
#
_symmetry.space_group_name_H-M   'P 1'
#
loop_
_entity.id
_entity.type
_entity.pdbx_description
1 polymer ?
#
loop_
_entity_poly.entity_id
_entity_poly.type
_entity_poly.pdbx_seq_one_letter_code
_entity_poly.pdbx_strand_id
1 'polypeptide(L)'
;KTIVFITHDFDEAIRLADRVAIMFEGEIQQLATPEEIITAPATDYVAEFTKNVPREKILRIHTIMTPASGEVVGDRRVSQSDRIADAAAMILEQDAPVSVVDDNNALVGTVSRKNVIDALFTPDA
;
A
#
# COMPACT_ATOMS: atom_id res chain seq x y z
N LYS A 1 -1.31 -22.39 12.80
CA LYS A 1 -0.03 -22.46 13.55
C LYS A 1 0.48 -21.02 13.68
N THR A 2 1.14 -20.66 14.78
CA THR A 2 1.61 -19.29 15.03
C THR A 2 3.12 -19.31 15.14
N ILE A 3 3.79 -18.38 14.47
CA ILE A 3 5.26 -18.24 14.45
C ILE A 3 5.57 -16.79 14.83
N VAL A 4 6.57 -16.60 15.70
CA VAL A 4 7.14 -15.28 16.00
C VAL A 4 8.54 -15.25 15.43
N PHE A 5 8.77 -14.32 14.50
CA PHE A 5 10.06 -14.11 13.85
C PHE A 5 10.60 -12.74 14.27
N ILE A 6 11.91 -12.69 14.57
CA ILE A 6 12.58 -11.46 15.01
C ILE A 6 13.71 -11.19 14.02
N THR A 7 13.70 -10.00 13.43
CA THR A 7 14.73 -9.52 12.51
C THR A 7 14.98 -8.03 12.72
N HIS A 8 16.12 -7.57 12.24
CA HIS A 8 16.48 -6.15 12.19
C HIS A 8 16.18 -5.54 10.80
N ASP A 9 15.84 -6.38 9.82
CA ASP A 9 15.55 -5.98 8.45
C ASP A 9 14.04 -5.89 8.24
N PHE A 10 13.54 -4.70 7.93
CA PHE A 10 12.12 -4.49 7.68
C PHE A 10 11.65 -5.18 6.40
N ASP A 11 12.47 -5.27 5.36
CA ASP A 11 12.11 -5.95 4.10
C ASP A 11 11.88 -7.45 4.34
N GLU A 12 12.64 -8.06 5.25
CA GLU A 12 12.43 -9.43 5.66
C GLU A 12 11.13 -9.59 6.47
N ALA A 13 10.86 -8.66 7.39
CA ALA A 13 9.63 -8.64 8.18
C ALA A 13 8.38 -8.56 7.29
N ILE A 14 8.36 -7.65 6.32
CA ILE A 14 7.23 -7.46 5.40
C ILE A 14 6.98 -8.70 4.53
N ARG A 15 8.06 -9.37 4.10
CA ARG A 15 7.95 -10.53 3.20
C ARG A 15 7.35 -11.75 3.90
N LEU A 16 7.60 -11.90 5.20
CA LEU A 16 7.27 -13.11 5.96
C LEU A 16 6.05 -12.96 6.87
N ALA A 17 5.74 -11.75 7.32
CA ALA A 17 4.79 -11.54 8.41
C ALA A 17 3.45 -10.96 7.95
N ASP A 18 2.36 -11.48 8.54
CA ASP A 18 1.02 -10.89 8.40
C ASP A 18 0.89 -9.57 9.20
N ARG A 19 1.67 -9.45 10.28
CA ARG A 19 1.71 -8.29 11.19
C ARG A 19 3.15 -8.07 11.65
N VAL A 20 3.54 -6.81 11.82
CA VAL A 20 4.87 -6.43 12.27
C VAL A 20 4.76 -5.64 13.57
N ALA A 21 5.59 -5.98 14.56
CA ALA A 21 5.81 -5.17 15.74
C ALA A 21 7.14 -4.44 15.60
N ILE A 22 7.13 -3.12 15.68
CA ILE A 22 8.34 -2.29 15.78
C ILE A 22 8.59 -2.02 17.26
N MET A 23 9.79 -2.33 17.74
CA MET A 23 10.20 -2.16 19.12
C MET A 23 11.38 -1.19 19.21
N PHE A 24 11.36 -0.30 20.20
CA PHE A 24 12.43 0.66 20.49
C PHE A 24 12.59 0.79 22.00
N GLU A 25 13.84 0.73 22.49
CA GLU A 25 14.18 0.77 23.92
C GLU A 25 13.41 -0.23 24.81
N GLY A 26 13.06 -1.40 24.26
CA GLY A 26 12.33 -2.45 24.98
C GLY A 26 10.81 -2.29 24.97
N GLU A 27 10.28 -1.23 24.36
CA GLU A 27 8.85 -0.95 24.25
C GLU A 27 8.36 -1.13 22.81
N ILE A 28 7.19 -1.75 22.63
CA ILE A 28 6.54 -1.86 21.32
C ILE A 28 5.98 -0.50 20.95
N GLN A 29 6.54 0.10 19.90
CA GLN A 29 6.11 1.39 19.38
C GLN A 29 4.84 1.26 18.51
N GLN A 30 4.74 0.19 17.72
CA GLN A 30 3.57 -0.10 16.90
C GLN A 30 3.49 -1.60 16.57
N LEU A 31 2.27 -2.16 16.58
CA LEU A 31 1.98 -3.51 16.09
C LEU A 31 0.78 -3.45 15.14
N ALA A 32 1.03 -3.51 13.84
CA ALA A 32 0.01 -3.38 12.80
C ALA A 32 0.40 -4.20 11.55
N THR A 33 -0.40 -4.11 10.49
CA THR A 33 0.01 -4.66 9.19
C THR A 33 1.18 -3.85 8.60
N PRO A 34 1.96 -4.43 7.68
CA PRO A 34 3.00 -3.69 6.95
C PRO A 34 2.47 -2.42 6.27
N GLU A 35 1.27 -2.47 5.70
CA GLU A 35 0.63 -1.32 5.05
C GLU A 35 0.31 -0.21 6.04
N GLU A 36 -0.26 -0.53 7.20
CA GLU A 36 -0.59 0.46 8.25
C GLU A 36 0.65 1.10 8.86
N ILE A 37 1.73 0.33 9.04
CA ILE A 37 3.01 0.85 9.57
C ILE A 37 3.60 1.94 8.67
N ILE A 38 3.36 1.86 7.36
CA ILE A 38 3.89 2.81 6.37
C ILE A 38 2.92 3.98 6.15
N THR A 39 1.62 3.70 6.11
CA THR A 39 0.59 4.73 5.82
C THR A 39 0.17 5.53 7.05
N ALA A 40 0.30 4.96 8.24
CA ALA A 40 -0.06 5.57 9.51
C ALA A 40 0.96 5.18 10.60
N PRO A 41 2.21 5.67 10.50
CA PRO A 41 3.21 5.44 11.54
C PRO A 41 2.74 6.06 12.86
N ALA A 42 2.79 5.26 13.95
CA ALA A 42 2.26 5.67 15.25
C ALA A 42 3.18 6.65 16.01
N THR A 43 4.47 6.68 15.67
CA THR A 43 5.47 7.56 16.30
C THR A 43 6.47 8.07 15.26
N ASP A 44 7.16 9.17 15.57
CA ASP A 44 8.23 9.73 14.72
C ASP A 44 9.34 8.72 14.47
N TYR A 45 9.64 7.86 15.45
CA TYR A 45 10.59 6.76 15.28
C TYR A 45 10.13 5.77 14.22
N VAL A 46 8.85 5.36 14.24
CA VAL A 46 8.31 4.47 13.21
C VAL A 46 8.34 5.14 11.84
N ALA A 47 7.97 6.44 11.76
CA ALA A 47 7.99 7.19 10.51
C ALA A 47 9.40 7.26 9.90
N GLU A 48 10.42 7.55 10.71
CA GLU A 48 11.80 7.58 10.21
C GLU A 48 12.31 6.16 9.85
N PHE A 49 11.89 5.13 10.60
CA PHE A 49 12.25 3.74 10.31
C PHE A 49 11.68 3.24 8.97
N THR A 50 10.48 3.67 8.59
CA THR A 50 9.79 3.20 7.38
C THR A 50 10.02 4.07 6.14
N LYS A 51 10.78 5.15 6.27
CA LYS A 51 11.00 6.18 5.25
C LYS A 51 11.56 5.67 3.93
N ASN A 52 12.49 4.73 3.97
CA ASN A 52 13.20 4.22 2.78
C ASN A 52 12.62 2.91 2.25
N VAL A 53 11.44 2.52 2.73
CA VAL A 53 10.83 1.24 2.36
C VAL A 53 10.17 1.38 0.99
N PRO A 54 10.31 0.39 0.09
CA PRO A 54 9.68 0.40 -1.22
C PRO A 54 8.15 0.30 -1.11
N ARG A 55 7.48 1.45 -0.98
CA ARG A 55 6.03 1.58 -0.79
C ARG A 55 5.25 0.84 -1.89
N GLU A 56 5.75 0.85 -3.12
CA GLU A 56 5.11 0.23 -4.27
C GLU A 56 4.94 -1.30 -4.14
N LYS A 57 5.82 -1.96 -3.38
CA LYS A 57 5.78 -3.42 -3.19
C LYS A 57 4.81 -3.85 -2.09
N ILE A 58 4.29 -2.90 -1.33
CA ILE A 58 3.57 -3.15 -0.08
C ILE A 58 2.16 -2.62 -0.22
N LEU A 59 2.03 -1.35 -0.64
CA LEU A 59 0.75 -0.71 -0.81
C LEU A 59 -0.03 -1.36 -1.94
N ARG A 60 -1.34 -1.47 -1.71
CA ARG A 60 -2.30 -1.99 -2.67
C ARG A 60 -3.08 -0.87 -3.35
N ILE A 61 -3.72 -1.20 -4.46
CA ILE A 61 -4.53 -0.25 -5.23
C ILE A 61 -5.65 0.35 -4.39
N HIS A 62 -6.31 -0.42 -3.51
CA HIS A 62 -7.37 0.10 -2.67
C HIS A 62 -6.94 1.27 -1.76
N THR A 63 -5.65 1.34 -1.41
CA THR A 63 -5.11 2.37 -0.51
C THR A 63 -4.96 3.73 -1.20
N ILE A 64 -4.88 3.75 -2.53
CA ILE A 64 -4.64 4.96 -3.32
C ILE A 64 -5.80 5.31 -4.26
N MET A 65 -6.79 4.42 -4.40
CA MET A 65 -7.92 4.63 -5.30
C MET A 65 -8.84 5.74 -4.81
N THR A 66 -9.55 6.34 -5.75
CA THR A 66 -10.72 7.17 -5.45
C THR A 66 -11.95 6.27 -5.43
N PRO A 67 -12.69 6.18 -4.30
CA PRO A 67 -13.91 5.38 -4.23
C PRO A 67 -14.90 5.78 -5.31
N ALA A 68 -15.52 4.80 -5.97
CA ALA A 68 -16.43 5.07 -7.07
C ALA A 68 -17.78 5.56 -6.53
N SER A 69 -18.35 6.56 -7.20
CA SER A 69 -19.74 7.00 -7.02
C SER A 69 -20.61 6.71 -8.27
N GLY A 70 -20.11 5.94 -9.24
CA GLY A 70 -20.74 5.78 -10.56
C GLY A 70 -19.99 4.84 -11.51
N GLU A 71 -20.35 4.91 -12.79
CA GLU A 71 -20.05 3.94 -13.86
C GLU A 71 -18.57 3.62 -14.10
N VAL A 72 -18.33 2.44 -14.67
CA VAL A 72 -17.01 1.93 -15.11
C VAL A 72 -16.38 2.90 -16.09
N VAL A 73 -15.19 3.40 -15.76
CA VAL A 73 -14.41 4.29 -16.64
C VAL A 73 -13.40 3.45 -17.42
N GLY A 74 -13.56 3.43 -18.75
CA GLY A 74 -12.66 2.74 -19.68
C GLY A 74 -12.75 1.20 -19.68
N ASP A 75 -11.98 0.58 -20.56
CA ASP A 75 -11.97 -0.88 -20.74
C ASP A 75 -10.98 -1.60 -19.82
N ARG A 76 -10.04 -0.87 -19.22
CA ARG A 76 -8.99 -1.43 -18.37
C ARG A 76 -9.43 -1.50 -16.91
N ARG A 77 -9.08 -2.60 -16.26
CA ARG A 77 -9.41 -2.88 -14.87
C ARG A 77 -8.19 -3.41 -14.11
N VAL A 78 -8.12 -3.07 -12.83
CA VAL A 78 -7.16 -3.60 -11.86
C VAL A 78 -7.90 -4.12 -10.64
N SER A 79 -7.36 -5.12 -9.96
CA SER A 79 -7.94 -5.56 -8.69
C SER A 79 -7.58 -4.56 -7.60
N GLN A 80 -8.51 -4.31 -6.67
CA GLN A 80 -8.26 -3.52 -5.47
C GLN A 80 -7.13 -4.10 -4.61
N SER A 81 -6.93 -5.43 -4.71
CA SER A 81 -5.95 -6.19 -3.94
C SER A 81 -4.56 -6.25 -4.59
N ASP A 82 -4.43 -5.79 -5.84
CA ASP A 82 -3.15 -5.76 -6.55
C ASP A 82 -2.20 -4.79 -5.85
N ARG A 83 -0.90 -5.12 -5.85
CA ARG A 83 0.13 -4.19 -5.39
C ARG A 83 0.32 -3.09 -6.42
N ILE A 84 0.70 -1.90 -5.95
CA ILE A 84 1.03 -0.79 -6.84
C ILE A 84 2.13 -1.21 -7.83
N ALA A 85 3.17 -1.93 -7.39
CA ALA A 85 4.25 -2.39 -8.26
C ALA A 85 3.77 -3.23 -9.45
N ASP A 86 2.72 -4.04 -9.27
CA ASP A 86 2.21 -4.96 -10.29
C ASP A 86 1.32 -4.24 -11.32
N ALA A 87 0.62 -3.19 -10.90
CA ALA A 87 -0.35 -2.46 -11.71
C ALA A 87 0.13 -1.10 -12.23
N ALA A 88 1.18 -0.52 -11.63
CA ALA A 88 1.62 0.86 -11.89
C ALA A 88 1.95 1.11 -13.36
N ALA A 89 2.68 0.21 -14.02
CA ALA A 89 3.04 0.37 -15.43
C ALA A 89 1.79 0.53 -16.31
N MET A 90 0.78 -0.34 -16.12
CA MET A 90 -0.46 -0.28 -16.88
C MET A 90 -1.21 1.03 -16.61
N ILE A 91 -1.32 1.45 -15.35
CA ILE A 91 -2.02 2.69 -14.96
C ILE A 91 -1.31 3.92 -15.55
N LEU A 92 0.02 3.95 -15.53
CA LEU A 92 0.85 5.06 -16.02
C LEU A 92 0.76 5.23 -17.54
N GLU A 93 0.45 4.18 -18.28
CA GLU A 93 0.22 4.22 -19.74
C GLU A 93 -1.17 4.78 -20.11
N GLN A 94 -2.12 4.88 -19.18
CA GLN A 94 -3.47 5.35 -19.48
C GLN A 94 -3.62 6.86 -19.27
N ASP A 95 -4.28 7.53 -20.22
CA ASP A 95 -4.66 8.93 -20.04
C ASP A 95 -5.91 9.12 -19.18
N ALA A 96 -6.84 8.16 -19.26
CA ALA A 96 -8.05 8.13 -18.46
C ALA A 96 -7.86 7.31 -17.16
N PRO A 97 -8.64 7.57 -16.09
CA PRO A 97 -8.66 6.73 -14.90
C PRO A 97 -8.99 5.28 -15.23
N VAL A 98 -8.33 4.36 -14.53
CA VAL A 98 -8.53 2.91 -14.63
C VAL A 98 -9.54 2.47 -13.58
N SER A 99 -10.45 1.58 -13.96
CA SER A 99 -11.46 1.04 -13.03
C SER A 99 -10.83 0.06 -12.04
N VAL A 100 -11.16 0.18 -10.76
CA VAL A 100 -10.73 -0.72 -9.69
C VAL A 100 -11.89 -1.63 -9.31
N VAL A 101 -11.67 -2.94 -9.30
CA VAL A 101 -12.69 -3.94 -8.98
C VAL A 101 -12.35 -4.78 -7.76
N ASP A 102 -13.37 -5.32 -7.09
CA ASP A 102 -13.22 -6.32 -6.04
C ASP A 102 -13.03 -7.74 -6.62
N ASP A 103 -12.93 -8.73 -5.73
CA ASP A 103 -12.79 -10.15 -6.09
C ASP A 103 -14.03 -10.72 -6.81
N ASN A 104 -15.18 -10.03 -6.73
CA ASN A 104 -16.41 -10.38 -7.45
C ASN A 104 -16.54 -9.63 -8.79
N ASN A 105 -15.49 -8.92 -9.22
CA ASN A 105 -15.47 -8.06 -10.41
C ASN A 105 -16.49 -6.88 -10.34
N ALA A 106 -16.92 -6.51 -9.13
CA ALA A 106 -17.73 -5.34 -8.88
C ALA A 106 -16.85 -4.09 -8.83
N LEU A 107 -17.32 -2.99 -9.42
CA LEU A 107 -16.59 -1.71 -9.40
C LEU A 107 -16.60 -1.12 -7.98
N VAL A 108 -15.41 -0.88 -7.44
CA VAL A 108 -15.24 -0.27 -6.11
C VAL A 108 -14.59 1.11 -6.17
N GLY A 109 -13.89 1.42 -7.25
CA GLY A 109 -13.12 2.66 -7.35
C GLY A 109 -12.58 2.95 -8.73
N THR A 110 -11.85 4.05 -8.82
CA THR A 110 -10.99 4.38 -9.95
C THR A 110 -9.62 4.79 -9.46
N VAL A 111 -8.59 4.48 -10.24
CA VAL A 111 -7.20 4.88 -9.95
C VAL A 111 -6.62 5.57 -11.16
N SER A 112 -5.97 6.71 -10.95
CA SER A 112 -5.34 7.51 -11.99
C SER A 112 -3.83 7.56 -11.81
N ARG A 113 -3.12 8.03 -12.85
CA ARG A 113 -1.68 8.31 -12.79
C ARG A 113 -1.32 9.22 -11.63
N LYS A 114 -2.16 10.22 -11.33
CA LYS A 114 -1.96 11.13 -10.21
C LYS A 114 -1.97 10.40 -8.87
N ASN A 115 -2.88 9.45 -8.67
CA ASN A 115 -2.94 8.67 -7.43
C ASN A 115 -1.65 7.88 -7.19
N VAL A 116 -1.12 7.24 -8.25
CA VAL A 116 0.15 6.48 -8.16
C VAL A 116 1.32 7.42 -7.86
N ILE A 117 1.41 8.56 -8.56
CA ILE A 117 2.49 9.53 -8.35
C ILE A 117 2.43 10.10 -6.94
N ASP A 118 1.25 10.53 -6.48
CA ASP A 118 1.09 11.10 -5.16
C ASP A 118 1.44 10.06 -4.08
N ALA A 119 1.06 8.80 -4.24
CA ALA A 119 1.37 7.76 -3.26
C ALA A 119 2.87 7.42 -3.16
N LEU A 120 3.60 7.46 -4.28
CA LEU A 120 5.00 7.05 -4.34
C LEU A 120 5.99 8.20 -4.15
N PHE A 121 5.60 9.43 -4.50
CA PHE A 121 6.51 10.57 -4.58
C PHE A 121 6.04 11.81 -3.82
N THR A 122 4.87 11.80 -3.16
CA THR A 122 4.51 12.94 -2.30
C THR A 122 5.51 13.00 -1.14
N PRO A 123 6.24 14.11 -0.98
CA PRO A 123 7.03 14.35 0.23
C PRO A 123 6.05 14.42 1.39
N ASP A 124 6.26 13.62 2.43
CA ASP A 124 5.48 13.71 3.66
C ASP A 124 5.45 15.18 4.13
N ALA A 125 4.26 15.68 4.46
CA ALA A 125 4.03 17.01 5.03
C ALA A 125 4.46 17.06 6.50
#